data_AF-A0A9D6CY80-F1
#
_entry.id   AF-A0A9D6CY80-F1
#
_cell.length_a   1.000
_cell.length_b   1.000
_cell.length_c   1.000
_cell.angle_alpha   90.00
_cell.angle_beta   90.00
_cell.angle_gamma   90.00
#
_symmetry.space_group_name_H-M   'P 1'
#
loop_
_entity.id
_entity.type
_entity.pdbx_description
1 polymer ?
#
loop_
_entity_poly.entity_id
_entity_poly.type
_entity_poly.pdbx_seq_one_letter_code
_entity_poly.pdbx_strand_id
1 'polypeptide(L)' 'MQEPQAGQTYCLIKIGGKYAQVSPDGTSITMLASMEGATLFPPEIAKQLIEALKSHGVQGGIELEEITPQG' A
#
# COMPACT_ATOMS: atom_id res chain seq x y z
N MET A 1 2.10 -17.15 6.64
CA MET A 1 1.37 -15.92 6.24
C MET A 1 1.06 -15.19 7.52
N GLN A 2 1.65 -14.01 7.77
CA GLN A 2 1.39 -13.26 9.00
C GLN A 2 0.00 -12.63 8.89
N GLU A 3 -0.90 -13.01 9.80
CA GLU A 3 -2.23 -12.44 9.94
C GLU A 3 -2.11 -10.96 10.35
N PRO A 4 -3.00 -10.07 9.85
CA PRO A 4 -3.04 -8.70 10.32
C PRO A 4 -3.36 -8.69 11.81
N GLN A 5 -2.44 -8.20 12.65
CA GLN A 5 -2.66 -8.11 14.08
C GLN A 5 -3.70 -7.02 14.36
N ALA A 6 -4.80 -7.40 15.00
CA ALA A 6 -5.82 -6.45 15.47
C ALA A 6 -5.14 -5.37 16.34
N GLY A 7 -5.25 -4.11 15.93
CA GLY A 7 -4.60 -2.97 16.57
C GLY A 7 -3.38 -2.39 15.85
N GLN A 8 -2.92 -2.99 14.74
CA GLN A 8 -1.96 -2.34 13.84
C GLN A 8 -2.69 -1.46 12.82
N THR A 9 -2.28 -0.20 12.73
CA THR A 9 -2.61 0.66 11.60
C THR A 9 -1.93 0.09 10.36
N TYR A 10 -2.69 -0.06 9.28
CA TYR A 10 -2.15 -0.40 7.97
C TYR A 10 -2.29 0.81 7.05
N CYS A 11 -1.46 0.87 6.03
CA CYS A 11 -1.53 1.85 4.97
C CYS A 11 -1.78 1.16 3.64
N LEU A 12 -2.67 1.74 2.87
CA LEU A 12 -2.84 1.48 1.46
C LEU A 12 -2.07 2.51 0.67
N ILE A 13 -1.41 2.06 -0.40
CA ILE A 13 -0.72 2.95 -1.33
C ILE A 13 -1.67 3.22 -2.50
N LYS A 14 -1.99 4.49 -2.74
CA LYS A 14 -2.84 4.94 -3.84
C LYS A 14 -1.99 5.67 -4.86
N ILE A 15 -2.05 5.29 -6.12
CA ILE A 15 -1.26 5.87 -7.21
C ILE A 15 -2.23 6.29 -8.31
N GLY A 16 -2.34 7.61 -8.55
CA GLY A 16 -3.23 8.14 -9.59
C GLY A 16 -4.71 7.75 -9.39
N GLY A 17 -5.16 7.67 -8.14
CA GLY A 17 -6.52 7.29 -7.77
C GLY A 17 -6.81 5.79 -7.70
N LYS A 18 -5.83 4.92 -7.96
CA LYS A 18 -5.95 3.45 -7.88
C LYS A 18 -5.16 2.89 -6.71
N TYR A 19 -5.63 1.79 -6.13
CA TYR A 19 -4.98 1.11 -5.01
C TYR A 19 -3.91 0.13 -5.50
N ALA A 20 -2.76 0.09 -4.84
CA ALA A 20 -1.70 -0.85 -5.14
C ALA A 20 -1.96 -2.21 -4.47
N GLN A 21 -1.97 -3.26 -5.28
CA GLN A 21 -1.90 -4.64 -4.85
C GLN A 21 -0.55 -5.20 -5.26
N VAL A 22 0.29 -5.51 -4.28
CA VAL A 22 1.57 -6.18 -4.51
C VAL A 22 1.31 -7.68 -4.54
N SER A 23 1.82 -8.33 -5.59
CA SER A 23 1.78 -9.78 -5.72
C SER A 23 2.43 -10.44 -4.50
N PRO A 24 2.00 -11.64 -4.10
CA PRO A 24 2.60 -12.35 -2.96
C PRO A 24 4.11 -12.59 -3.11
N ASP A 25 4.60 -12.62 -4.35
CA ASP A 25 6.02 -12.75 -4.70
C ASP A 25 6.82 -11.43 -4.62
N GLY A 26 6.16 -10.30 -4.33
CA GLY A 26 6.79 -8.98 -4.19
C GLY A 26 7.33 -8.36 -5.48
N THR A 27 7.20 -9.04 -6.61
CA THR A 27 7.84 -8.65 -7.88
C THR A 27 6.96 -7.79 -8.79
N SER A 28 5.67 -7.70 -8.51
CA SER A 28 4.72 -6.99 -9.37
C SER A 28 3.68 -6.25 -8.55
N ILE A 29 3.26 -5.10 -9.08
CA ILE A 29 2.25 -4.25 -8.47
C ILE A 29 1.09 -4.11 -9.46
N THR A 30 -0.08 -4.60 -9.06
CA THR A 30 -1.35 -4.46 -9.77
C THR A 30 -2.09 -3.24 -9.24
N MET A 31 -2.60 -2.40 -10.13
CA MET A 31 -3.44 -1.26 -9.73
C MET A 31 -4.92 -1.66 -9.73
N LEU A 32 -5.55 -1.63 -8.57
CA LEU A 32 -6.95 -1.91 -8.37
C LEU A 32 -7.79 -0.63 -8.35
N ALA A 33 -9.01 -0.70 -8.87
CA ALA A 33 -9.97 0.41 -8.79
C ALA A 33 -10.60 0.56 -7.39
N SER A 34 -10.41 -0.43 -6.51
CA SER A 34 -11.02 -0.48 -5.18
C SER A 34 -10.01 -0.98 -4.15
N MET A 35 -10.24 -0.63 -2.89
CA MET A 35 -9.45 -1.10 -1.74
C MET A 35 -9.55 -2.62 -1.53
N GLU A 36 -10.66 -3.22 -1.97
CA GLU A 36 -10.89 -4.66 -1.82
C GLU A 36 -9.86 -5.46 -2.62
N GLY A 37 -9.01 -6.20 -1.92
CA GLY A 37 -7.87 -6.93 -2.49
C GLY A 37 -6.56 -6.14 -2.57
N ALA A 38 -6.54 -4.86 -2.20
CA ALA A 38 -5.30 -4.09 -2.14
C ALA A 38 -4.39 -4.59 -1.01
N THR A 39 -3.08 -4.42 -1.18
CA THR A 39 -2.11 -4.93 -0.21
C THR A 39 -1.98 -3.93 0.94
N LEU A 40 -2.12 -4.45 2.16
CA LEU A 40 -1.94 -3.70 3.38
C LEU A 40 -0.47 -3.65 3.76
N PHE A 41 0.08 -2.45 3.84
CA PHE A 41 1.45 -2.23 4.28
C PHE A 41 1.46 -1.69 5.70
N PRO A 42 2.40 -2.12 6.55
CA PRO A 42 2.70 -1.38 7.77
C PRO A 42 3.10 0.07 7.42
N PRO A 43 2.78 1.06 8.25
CA PRO A 43 3.03 2.48 7.97
C PRO A 43 4.50 2.78 7.69
N GLU A 44 5.43 2.12 8.39
CA GLU A 44 6.87 2.25 8.14
C GLU A 44 7.28 1.74 6.76
N ILE A 45 6.74 0.59 6.34
CA ILE A 45 7.01 0.00 5.03
C ILE A 45 6.40 0.86 3.93
N ALA A 46 5.17 1.32 4.12
CA ALA A 46 4.46 2.16 3.17
C ALA A 46 5.20 3.47 2.90
N LYS A 47 5.73 4.13 3.96
CA LYS A 47 6.57 5.32 3.83
C LYS A 47 7.84 5.04 3.02
N GLN A 48 8.58 3.98 3.35
CA GLN A 48 9.79 3.60 2.61
C GLN A 48 9.50 3.31 1.13
N LEU A 49 8.40 2.62 0.83
CA LEU A 49 7.98 2.34 -0.55
C LEU A 49 7.72 3.62 -1.33
N ILE A 50 7.04 4.60 -0.73
CA ILE A 50 6.76 5.87 -1.38
C ILE A 50 8.03 6.69 -1.61
N GLU A 51 8.94 6.72 -0.63
CA GLU A 51 10.23 7.38 -0.80
C GLU A 51 11.05 6.73 -1.93
N ALA A 52 11.05 5.39 -2.01
CA ALA A 52 11.70 4.66 -3.09
C ALA A 52 11.07 4.97 -4.46
N LEU A 53 9.73 4.99 -4.54
CA LEU A 53 8.99 5.33 -5.76
C LEU A 53 9.27 6.77 -6.22
N LYS A 54 9.25 7.73 -5.28
CA LYS A 54 9.62 9.13 -5.55
C LYS A 54 11.06 9.26 -6.04
N SER A 55 11.99 8.54 -5.41
CA SER A 55 13.41 8.51 -5.81
C SER A 55 13.61 7.95 -7.22
N HIS A 56 12.81 6.95 -7.60
CA HIS A 56 12.78 6.39 -8.95
C HIS A 56 12.02 7.25 -10.00
N GLY A 57 11.57 8.44 -9.63
CA GLY A 57 10.92 9.38 -10.54
C GLY A 57 9.42 9.18 -10.71
N VAL A 58 8.78 8.34 -9.89
CA VAL A 58 7.31 8.24 -9.82
C VAL A 58 6.77 9.48 -9.10
N GLN A 59 6.54 10.54 -9.88
CA GLN A 59 6.03 11.83 -9.40
C GLN A 59 4.48 11.90 -9.38
N GLY A 60 3.80 10.87 -9.88
CA GLY A 60 2.37 10.87 -10.08
C GLY A 60 1.57 10.44 -8.85
N GLY A 61 1.07 11.41 -8.08
CA GLY A 61 -0.09 11.26 -7.18
C GLY A 61 -0.07 10.01 -6.32
N ILE A 62 1.05 9.79 -5.61
CA ILE A 62 1.17 8.70 -4.64
C ILE A 62 0.67 9.22 -3.28
N GLU A 63 -0.38 8.61 -2.77
CA GLU A 63 -1.02 8.95 -1.50
C GLU A 63 -1.01 7.73 -0.57
N LEU A 64 -0.89 7.98 0.74
CA LEU A 64 -1.10 6.97 1.77
C LEU A 64 -2.50 7.10 2.30
N GLU A 65 -3.24 6.00 2.31
CA GLU A 65 -4.52 5.92 2.99
C GLU A 65 -4.36 4.99 4.19
N GLU A 66 -4.35 5.58 5.39
CA GLU A 66 -4.29 4.83 6.64
C GLU A 66 -5.64 4.16 6.90
N ILE A 67 -5.60 2.84 7.05
CA ILE A 67 -6.74 2.05 7.46
C ILE A 67 -6.45 1.45 8.84
N THR A 68 -7.43 1.58 9.71
CA THR A 68 -7.45 0.87 10.98
C THR A 68 -8.54 -0.18 10.84
N PRO A 69 -8.20 -1.47 10.67
CA PRO A 69 -9.21 -2.50 10.66
C PRO A 69 -9.96 -2.44 12.00
N GLN A 70 -11.22 -2.01 11.96
CA GLN A 70 -12.11 -2.11 13.10
C GLN A 70 -12.48 -3.60 13.20
N GLY A 71 -11.78 -4.31 14.09
CA GLY A 71 -12.12 -5.69 14.45
C GLY A 71 -13.47 -5.79 15.15
#